data_AF-A0A842R9E0-F1
#
_entry.id   AF-A0A842R9E0-F1
#
_cell.length_a   1.000
_cell.length_b   1.000
_cell.length_c   1.000
_cell.angle_alpha   90.00
_cell.angle_beta   90.00
_cell.angle_gamma   90.00
#
_symmetry.space_group_name_H-M   'P 1'
#
loop_
_entity.id
_entity.type
_entity.pdbx_description
1 polymer ?
#
loop_
_entity_poly.entity_id
_entity_poly.type
_entity_poly.pdbx_seq_one_letter_code
_entity_poly.pdbx_strand_id
1 'polypeptide(L)'
;MTKFKVKDLAPKTTDIDIIVRIIAKGQPRMVKTKYGYSRVANLTVADETGATALTLWGKKISDVNFGDIIKIEDGYCGEWQGRPQLTLGRNGKMEIIEDPDFPDAQALLEIFKEQNV
;
A
#
# COMPACT_ATOMS: atom_id res chain seq x y z
N MET A 1 -19.09 7.76 2.60
CA MET A 1 -17.64 7.58 2.42
C MET A 1 -17.44 6.26 1.70
N THR A 2 -17.07 6.31 0.44
CA THR A 2 -16.93 5.11 -0.40
C THR A 2 -15.54 4.53 -0.14
N LYS A 3 -15.47 3.43 0.61
CA LYS A 3 -14.20 2.70 0.79
C LYS A 3 -13.86 2.01 -0.52
N PHE A 4 -12.78 2.42 -1.18
CA PHE A 4 -12.22 1.68 -2.30
C PHE A 4 -11.72 0.30 -1.83
N LYS A 5 -11.69 -0.67 -2.73
CA LYS A 5 -11.07 -1.98 -2.52
C LYS A 5 -9.91 -2.17 -3.49
N VAL A 6 -9.01 -3.10 -3.19
CA VAL A 6 -7.83 -3.36 -4.02
C VAL A 6 -8.23 -3.77 -5.44
N LYS A 7 -9.29 -4.56 -5.60
CA LYS A 7 -9.81 -4.96 -6.93
C LYS A 7 -10.27 -3.78 -7.80
N ASP A 8 -10.65 -2.66 -7.19
CA ASP A 8 -11.17 -1.47 -7.88
C ASP A 8 -10.04 -0.48 -8.23
N LEU A 9 -8.80 -0.78 -7.83
CA LEU A 9 -7.63 0.04 -8.13
C LEU A 9 -7.26 -0.09 -9.62
N ALA A 10 -7.56 0.97 -10.37
CA ALA A 10 -7.11 1.13 -11.75
C ALA A 10 -5.92 2.09 -11.85
N PRO A 11 -5.07 1.96 -12.88
CA PRO A 11 -4.08 2.97 -13.21
C PRO A 11 -4.71 4.36 -13.36
N LYS A 12 -4.02 5.37 -12.83
CA LYS A 12 -4.41 6.79 -12.89
C LYS A 12 -5.65 7.16 -12.07
N THR A 13 -6.06 6.31 -11.12
CA THR A 13 -7.13 6.67 -10.16
C THR A 13 -6.57 7.56 -9.05
N THR A 14 -7.26 8.67 -8.76
CA THR A 14 -6.97 9.62 -7.67
C THR A 14 -8.07 9.54 -6.60
N ASP A 15 -7.89 10.25 -5.48
CA ASP A 15 -8.90 10.38 -4.41
C ASP A 15 -9.33 9.02 -3.84
N ILE A 16 -8.36 8.12 -3.67
CA ILE A 16 -8.59 6.75 -3.21
C ILE A 16 -8.52 6.71 -1.69
N ASP A 17 -9.66 6.43 -1.07
CA ASP A 17 -9.75 6.12 0.35
C ASP A 17 -9.86 4.59 0.54
N ILE A 18 -8.80 3.95 1.03
CA ILE A 18 -8.70 2.49 1.12
C ILE A 18 -8.08 2.05 2.45
N ILE A 19 -8.55 0.89 2.95
CA ILE A 19 -7.99 0.23 4.12
C ILE A 19 -7.36 -1.08 3.65
N VAL A 20 -6.08 -1.28 3.99
CA VAL A 20 -5.31 -2.47 3.62
C VAL A 20 -4.42 -2.90 4.77
N ARG A 21 -4.05 -4.18 4.80
CA ARG A 21 -3.08 -4.72 5.75
C ARG A 21 -1.74 -4.99 5.08
N ILE A 22 -0.64 -4.71 5.77
CA ILE A 22 0.71 -4.96 5.25
C ILE A 22 1.03 -6.45 5.38
N ILE A 23 1.24 -7.10 4.23
CA ILE A 23 1.59 -8.53 4.14
C ILE A 23 3.05 -8.76 3.72
N ALA A 24 3.73 -7.73 3.23
CA ALA A 24 5.17 -7.78 3.04
C ALA A 24 5.78 -6.38 3.12
N LYS A 25 6.98 -6.28 3.69
CA LYS A 25 7.75 -5.03 3.74
C LYS A 25 9.05 -5.21 2.97
N GLY A 26 9.18 -4.51 1.84
CA GLY A 26 10.44 -4.45 1.12
C GLY A 26 11.46 -3.58 1.84
N GLN A 27 12.74 -3.79 1.52
CA GLN A 27 13.81 -3.03 2.14
C GLN A 27 13.81 -1.57 1.64
N PRO A 28 13.92 -0.58 2.55
CA PRO A 28 14.09 0.82 2.15
C PRO A 28 15.39 0.99 1.37
N ARG A 29 15.30 1.63 0.21
CA ARG A 29 16.45 2.03 -0.60
C ARG A 29 16.55 3.55 -0.69
N MET A 30 17.78 4.06 -0.81
CA MET A 30 18.00 5.48 -1.09
C MET A 30 17.93 5.72 -2.60
N VAL A 31 17.14 6.71 -2.99
CA VAL A 31 17.02 7.18 -4.38
C VAL A 31 17.44 8.63 -4.46
N LYS A 32 18.14 8.98 -5.54
CA LYS A 32 18.52 10.36 -5.84
C LYS A 32 17.36 11.02 -6.57
N THR A 33 16.73 12.00 -5.92
CA THR A 33 15.67 12.83 -6.51
C THR A 33 16.24 14.19 -6.92
N LYS A 34 15.46 14.98 -7.67
CA LYS A 34 15.81 16.37 -8.01
C LYS A 34 16.04 17.29 -6.80
N TYR A 35 15.52 16.91 -5.62
CA TYR A 35 15.64 17.66 -4.37
C TYR A 35 16.67 17.08 -3.39
N GLY A 36 17.39 16.01 -3.78
CA GLY A 36 18.37 15.33 -2.94
C GLY A 36 18.07 13.83 -2.75
N TYR A 37 18.75 13.21 -1.79
CA TYR A 37 18.55 11.79 -1.47
C TYR A 37 17.29 11.60 -0.63
N SER A 38 16.40 10.72 -1.11
CA SER A 38 15.18 10.32 -0.41
C SER A 38 15.17 8.81 -0.20
N ARG A 39 14.54 8.35 0.88
CA ARG A 39 14.30 6.92 1.11
C ARG A 39 12.97 6.54 0.48
N VAL A 40 12.94 5.40 -0.19
CA VAL A 40 11.73 4.80 -0.75
C VAL A 40 11.69 3.31 -0.38
N ALA A 41 10.53 2.80 -0.01
CA ALA A 41 10.31 1.38 0.16
C ALA A 41 9.02 0.96 -0.54
N ASN A 42 9.07 -0.23 -1.14
CA ASN A 42 7.91 -0.89 -1.70
C ASN A 42 7.42 -1.90 -0.67
N LEU A 43 6.18 -1.77 -0.25
CA LEU A 43 5.48 -2.72 0.60
C LEU A 43 4.42 -3.43 -0.22
N THR A 44 4.08 -4.65 0.16
CA THR A 44 2.92 -5.34 -0.37
C THR A 44 1.81 -5.25 0.66
N VAL A 45 0.67 -4.74 0.22
CA VAL A 45 -0.52 -4.57 1.04
C VAL A 45 -1.67 -5.33 0.40
N ALA A 46 -2.54 -5.89 1.23
CA ALA A 46 -3.65 -6.69 0.76
C ALA A 46 -4.92 -6.40 1.54
N ASP A 47 -6.04 -6.67 0.90
CA ASP A 47 -7.36 -6.73 1.49
C ASP A 47 -8.06 -8.03 1.08
N GLU A 48 -9.31 -8.19 1.49
CA GLU A 48 -10.15 -9.34 1.12
C GLU A 48 -10.36 -9.53 -0.39
N THR A 49 -10.08 -8.50 -1.20
CA THR A 49 -10.32 -8.49 -2.65
C THR A 49 -9.06 -8.73 -3.47
N GLY A 50 -7.87 -8.52 -2.90
CA GLY A 50 -6.60 -8.77 -3.58
C GLY A 50 -5.41 -8.11 -2.89
N ALA A 51 -4.27 -8.09 -3.58
CA ALA A 51 -3.04 -7.45 -3.12
C ALA A 51 -2.51 -6.43 -4.13
N THR A 52 -1.87 -5.37 -3.62
CA THR A 52 -1.24 -4.31 -4.40
C THR A 52 0.08 -3.88 -3.78
N ALA A 53 0.93 -3.23 -4.59
CA ALA A 53 2.17 -2.64 -4.11
C ALA A 53 1.94 -1.22 -3.60
N LEU A 54 2.39 -0.91 -2.39
CA LEU A 54 2.37 0.42 -1.78
C LEU A 54 3.78 1.02 -1.76
N THR A 55 3.94 2.21 -2.32
CA THR A 55 5.19 2.97 -2.22
C THR A 55 5.14 3.96 -1.06
N LEU A 56 6.04 3.78 -0.09
CA LEU A 56 6.23 4.74 1.01
C LEU A 56 7.56 5.49 0.87
N TRP A 57 7.54 6.74 1.30
CA TRP A 57 8.67 7.66 1.21
C TRP A 57 9.10 8.15 2.60
N GLY A 58 10.40 8.36 2.76
CA GLY A 58 10.97 9.02 3.94
C GLY A 58 10.78 8.23 5.24
N LYS A 59 10.34 8.92 6.29
CA LYS A 59 10.19 8.35 7.64
C LYS A 59 9.01 7.38 7.77
N LYS A 60 7.94 7.57 6.99
CA LYS A 60 6.72 6.72 7.00
C LYS A 60 7.02 5.24 6.80
N ILE A 61 8.12 4.91 6.14
CA ILE A 61 8.58 3.52 5.94
C ILE A 61 8.89 2.82 7.28
N SER A 62 9.39 3.58 8.26
CA SER A 62 9.80 3.04 9.56
C SER A 62 8.61 2.94 10.52
N ASP A 63 7.55 3.72 10.29
CA ASP A 63 6.39 3.80 11.16
C ASP A 63 5.46 2.58 11.04
N VAL A 64 5.63 1.77 10.00
CA VAL A 64 4.75 0.63 9.69
C VAL A 64 5.46 -0.71 9.71
N ASN A 65 4.78 -1.75 10.15
CA ASN A 65 5.28 -3.11 10.27
C ASN A 65 4.39 -4.13 9.54
N PHE A 66 4.91 -5.34 9.38
CA PHE A 66 4.12 -6.45 8.87
C PHE A 66 2.95 -6.73 9.83
N GLY A 67 1.76 -6.92 9.28
CA GLY A 67 0.54 -7.15 10.06
C GLY A 67 -0.27 -5.88 10.36
N ASP A 68 0.34 -4.70 10.25
CA ASP A 68 -0.37 -3.44 10.54
C ASP A 68 -1.44 -3.16 9.49
N ILE A 69 -2.59 -2.67 9.97
CA ILE A 69 -3.69 -2.21 9.13
C ILE A 69 -3.52 -0.71 8.96
N ILE A 70 -3.50 -0.27 7.71
CA ILE A 70 -3.29 1.11 7.35
C ILE A 70 -4.50 1.61 6.57
N LYS A 71 -4.96 2.79 6.96
CA LYS A 71 -5.94 3.57 6.22
C LYS A 71 -5.20 4.62 5.42
N ILE A 72 -5.41 4.61 4.11
CA ILE A 72 -4.91 5.62 3.18
C ILE A 72 -6.08 6.49 2.78
N GLU A 73 -5.91 7.80 2.88
CA GLU A 73 -6.86 8.81 2.40
C GLU A 73 -6.19 9.67 1.34
N ASP A 74 -6.94 10.08 0.32
CA ASP A 74 -6.40 10.82 -0.83
C ASP A 74 -5.17 10.09 -1.44
N GLY A 75 -5.33 8.78 -1.64
CA GLY A 75 -4.36 7.92 -2.30
C GLY A 75 -4.37 8.09 -3.81
N TYR A 76 -3.26 7.71 -4.43
CA TYR A 76 -3.11 7.68 -5.89
C TYR A 76 -2.64 6.30 -6.35
N CYS A 77 -3.36 5.70 -7.29
CA CYS A 77 -2.94 4.48 -7.95
C CYS A 77 -2.27 4.83 -9.28
N GLY A 78 -0.94 4.75 -9.30
CA GLY A 78 -0.16 4.87 -10.52
C GLY A 78 -0.01 3.54 -11.23
N GLU A 79 0.65 3.55 -12.38
CA GLU A 79 1.15 2.35 -13.02
C GLU A 79 2.67 2.39 -13.01
N TRP A 80 3.29 1.33 -12.50
CA TRP A 80 4.73 1.15 -12.54
C TRP A 80 5.06 -0.19 -13.18
N GLN A 81 5.78 -0.16 -14.31
CA GLN A 81 6.14 -1.37 -15.08
C GLN A 81 4.91 -2.25 -15.43
N GLY A 82 3.80 -1.63 -15.79
CA GLY A 82 2.56 -2.33 -16.14
C GLY A 82 1.80 -2.93 -14.95
N ARG A 83 2.19 -2.59 -13.70
CA ARG A 83 1.49 -3.02 -12.49
C ARG A 83 0.90 -1.82 -11.75
N PRO A 84 -0.34 -1.91 -11.24
CA PRO A 84 -0.90 -0.86 -10.41
C PRO A 84 -0.06 -0.70 -9.13
N GLN A 85 0.25 0.54 -8.79
CA GLN A 85 1.05 0.86 -7.61
C GLN A 85 0.38 1.99 -6.82
N LEU A 86 -0.04 1.65 -5.61
CA LEU A 86 -0.61 2.60 -4.68
C LEU A 86 0.49 3.48 -4.09
N THR A 87 0.25 4.78 -4.05
CA THR A 87 1.15 5.79 -3.47
C THR A 87 0.29 6.81 -2.74
N LEU A 88 0.86 7.51 -1.76
CA LEU A 88 0.18 8.64 -1.13
C LEU A 88 0.06 9.80 -2.14
N GLY A 89 -1.14 10.36 -2.28
CA GLY A 89 -1.38 11.54 -3.10
C GLY A 89 -0.71 12.79 -2.53
N ARG A 90 -0.89 13.93 -3.20
CA ARG A 90 -0.25 15.20 -2.80
C ARG A 90 -0.67 15.65 -1.39
N ASN A 91 -1.94 15.43 -1.03
CA ASN A 91 -2.45 15.66 0.33
C ASN A 91 -2.76 14.33 1.04
N GLY A 92 -2.23 13.23 0.50
CA GLY A 92 -2.50 11.88 0.95
C GLY A 92 -2.10 11.66 2.40
N LYS A 93 -3.04 11.14 3.19
CA LYS A 93 -2.81 10.78 4.59
C LYS A 93 -2.73 9.27 4.72
N MET A 94 -1.99 8.88 5.74
CA MET A 94 -1.81 7.48 6.10
C MET A 94 -1.90 7.41 7.61
N GLU A 95 -2.76 6.52 8.09
CA GLU A 95 -3.00 6.29 9.50
C GLU A 95 -2.98 4.79 9.77
N ILE A 96 -2.32 4.38 10.85
CA ILE A 96 -2.38 3.00 11.32
C ILE A 96 -3.63 2.89 12.18
N ILE A 97 -4.48 1.93 11.86
CA ILE A 97 -5.71 1.68 12.58
C ILE A 97 -5.73 0.25 13.10
N GLU A 98 -6.59 -0.01 14.08
CA GLU A 98 -6.90 -1.36 14.53
C GLU A 98 -8.29 -1.72 14.03
N ASP A 99 -8.40 -2.83 13.30
CA ASP A 99 -9.66 -3.36 12.82
C ASP A 99 -9.64 -4.89 13.05
N PRO A 100 -10.30 -5.39 14.12
CA PRO A 100 -10.29 -6.79 14.49
C PRO A 100 -11.05 -7.68 13.48
N ASP A 101 -11.92 -7.10 12.67
CA ASP A 101 -12.65 -7.81 11.62
C ASP A 101 -11.83 -7.92 10.32
N PHE A 102 -10.70 -7.20 10.22
CA PHE A 102 -9.85 -7.23 9.03
C PHE A 102 -9.06 -8.55 8.96
N PRO A 103 -9.04 -9.26 7.82
CA PRO A 103 -8.34 -10.53 7.68
C PRO A 103 -6.87 -10.47 8.08
N ASP A 104 -6.38 -11.56 8.67
CA ASP A 104 -4.97 -11.64 9.08
C ASP A 104 -4.01 -11.61 7.90
N ALA A 105 -2.84 -10.98 8.12
CA ALA A 105 -1.82 -10.84 7.10
C ALA A 105 -1.37 -12.19 6.53
N GLN A 106 -1.30 -13.22 7.37
CA GLN A 106 -0.95 -14.58 6.96
C GLN A 106 -1.99 -15.16 6.00
N ALA A 107 -3.29 -15.02 6.34
CA ALA A 107 -4.38 -15.52 5.50
C ALA A 107 -4.40 -14.81 4.14
N LEU A 108 -4.22 -13.49 4.14
CA LEU A 108 -4.14 -12.70 2.91
C LEU A 108 -2.92 -13.06 2.05
N LEU A 109 -1.78 -13.35 2.69
CA LEU A 109 -0.57 -13.77 2.00
C LEU A 109 -0.75 -15.14 1.33
N GLU A 110 -1.42 -16.08 1.98
CA GLU A 110 -1.72 -17.41 1.41
C GLU A 110 -2.65 -17.28 0.20
N ILE A 111 -3.73 -16.49 0.30
CA ILE A 111 -4.65 -16.21 -0.82
C ILE A 111 -3.87 -15.63 -2.01
N PHE A 112 -2.97 -14.67 -1.77
CA PHE A 112 -2.20 -14.05 -2.84
C PHE A 112 -1.16 -14.98 -3.48
N LYS A 113 -0.51 -15.85 -2.69
CA LYS A 113 0.43 -16.86 -3.20
C LYS A 113 -0.29 -17.85 -4.11
N GLU A 114 -1.46 -18.35 -3.70
CA GLU A 114 -2.24 -19.30 -4.51
C GLU A 114 -2.68 -18.72 -5.86
N GLN A 115 -2.89 -17.40 -5.96
CA GLN A 115 -3.27 -16.76 -7.23
C GLN A 115 -2.10 -16.47 -8.19
N ASN A 116 -0.85 -16.71 -7.77
CA ASN A 116 0.35 -16.51 -8.61
C ASN A 116 1.20 -17.79 -8.77
N VAL A 117 0.64 -18.97 -8.49
CA VAL A 117 1.23 -20.30 -8.75
C VAL A 117 0.56 -20.94 -9.96
#